data_AF-A0A0J6HFC5-F1
#
_entry.id   AF-A0A0J6HFC5-F1
#
_cell.length_a   1.000
_cell.length_b   1.000
_cell.length_c   1.000
_cell.angle_alpha   90.00
_cell.angle_beta   90.00
_cell.angle_gamma   90.00
#
_symmetry.space_group_name_H-M   'P 1'
#
loop_
_entity.id
_entity.type
_entity.pdbx_description
1 polymer ?
#
loop_
_entity_poly.entity_id
_entity_poly.type
_entity_poly.pdbx_seq_one_letter_code
_entity_poly.pdbx_strand_id
1 'polypeptide(L)'
;MYCISPSFVLGFHGCEREIGERVLAGEATLLDSTNDYDWLGRGAYFWENNPQRALSFATNAQKRSSIKNPFVIGAVIDLGRCLDFTTESALREIRQTYLWLEAASKEEGGQLLKTNNPYLRRLDCQVIDALHTFREFTEAPAYDSVRSPFWEGERLYPGTDFMHETHVQLAIRNVKSIKGYFRVLDLTGKPVEFVRSE
;
A
#
# COMPACT_ATOMS: atom_id res chain seq x y z
N MET A 1 17.87 22.14 -4.62
CA MET A 1 18.00 21.24 -3.47
C MET A 1 17.98 19.79 -3.95
N TYR A 2 18.90 19.44 -4.85
CA TYR A 2 19.14 18.09 -5.35
C TYR A 2 20.66 17.97 -5.52
N CYS A 3 21.33 17.70 -4.41
CA CYS A 3 22.78 17.49 -4.37
C CYS A 3 23.14 15.99 -4.32
N ILE A 4 22.12 15.13 -4.24
CA ILE A 4 22.18 13.67 -4.29
C ILE A 4 21.05 13.25 -5.23
N SER A 5 21.33 12.36 -6.17
CA SER A 5 20.31 11.79 -7.06
C SER A 5 19.39 10.89 -6.23
N PRO A 6 18.10 11.23 -6.08
CA PRO A 6 17.16 10.36 -5.38
C PRO A 6 16.86 9.12 -6.21
N SER A 7 16.73 7.98 -5.55
CA SER A 7 16.17 6.77 -6.15
C SER A 7 14.67 6.76 -5.90
N PHE A 8 13.87 7.00 -6.95
CA PHE A 8 12.42 6.92 -6.88
C PHE A 8 11.92 5.56 -7.35
N VAL A 9 10.75 5.17 -6.83
CA VAL A 9 9.96 4.06 -7.37
C VAL A 9 8.71 4.61 -8.06
N LEU A 10 8.19 3.85 -9.03
CA LEU A 10 6.89 4.14 -9.63
C LEU A 10 5.82 3.35 -8.89
N GLY A 11 4.87 4.06 -8.30
CA GLY A 11 3.67 3.46 -7.72
C GLY A 11 2.48 3.63 -8.64
N PHE A 12 1.59 2.65 -8.67
CA PHE A 12 0.34 2.70 -9.43
C PHE A 12 -0.85 2.51 -8.50
N HIS A 13 -1.89 3.32 -8.66
CA HIS A 13 -3.08 3.30 -7.81
C HIS A 13 -4.34 3.08 -8.64
N GLY A 14 -5.03 1.96 -8.40
CA GLY A 14 -6.31 1.64 -9.02
C GLY A 14 -7.46 2.33 -8.29
N CYS A 15 -8.26 3.12 -9.00
CA CYS A 15 -9.33 3.96 -8.44
C CYS A 15 -10.50 4.15 -9.40
N GLU A 16 -11.53 4.89 -8.96
CA GLU A 16 -12.57 5.43 -9.84
C GLU A 16 -12.00 6.54 -10.72
N ARG A 17 -12.36 6.55 -12.02
CA ARG A 17 -11.85 7.52 -13.00
C ARG A 17 -12.02 8.96 -12.54
N GLU A 18 -13.20 9.34 -12.05
CA GLU A 18 -13.46 10.71 -11.59
C GLU A 18 -12.48 11.14 -10.48
N ILE A 19 -12.18 10.25 -9.53
CA ILE A 19 -11.22 10.53 -8.45
C ILE A 19 -9.81 10.68 -9.03
N GLY A 20 -9.39 9.75 -9.88
CA GLY A 20 -8.06 9.79 -10.49
C GLY A 20 -7.83 11.04 -11.33
N GLU A 21 -8.82 11.48 -12.10
CA GLU A 21 -8.77 12.72 -12.89
C GLU A 21 -8.61 13.96 -11.99
N ARG A 22 -9.36 14.03 -10.89
CA ARG A 22 -9.21 15.12 -9.90
C ARG A 22 -7.82 15.12 -9.24
N VAL A 23 -7.27 13.94 -8.94
CA VAL A 23 -5.89 13.84 -8.40
C VAL A 23 -4.88 14.33 -9.43
N LEU A 24 -5.02 13.94 -10.70
CA LEU A 24 -4.14 14.41 -11.79
C LEU A 24 -4.27 15.92 -12.04
N ALA A 25 -5.45 16.50 -11.84
CA ALA A 25 -5.69 17.94 -11.92
C ALA A 25 -5.20 18.72 -10.69
N GLY A 26 -4.76 18.04 -9.62
CA GLY A 26 -4.35 18.67 -8.36
C GLY A 26 -5.52 19.11 -7.46
N GLU A 27 -6.72 18.61 -7.71
CA GLU A 27 -7.96 18.94 -7.00
C GLU A 27 -8.30 17.96 -5.87
N ALA A 28 -7.52 16.89 -5.71
CA ALA A 28 -7.69 15.86 -4.70
C ALA A 28 -6.36 15.18 -4.33
N THR A 29 -6.32 14.50 -3.18
CA THR A 29 -5.19 13.68 -2.71
C THR A 29 -5.64 12.29 -2.28
N LEU A 30 -4.74 11.30 -2.30
CA LEU A 30 -5.07 9.89 -2.02
C LEU A 30 -4.93 9.45 -0.54
N LEU A 31 -4.67 10.35 0.41
CA LEU A 31 -4.20 9.99 1.76
C LEU A 31 -5.29 9.66 2.80
N ASP A 32 -6.55 9.59 2.39
CA ASP A 32 -7.67 9.53 3.34
C ASP A 32 -8.00 8.11 3.83
N SER A 33 -7.22 7.07 3.51
CA SER A 33 -7.53 5.73 3.99
C SER A 33 -7.11 5.53 5.46
N THR A 34 -8.10 5.61 6.34
CA THR A 34 -7.97 5.28 7.77
C THR A 34 -8.64 3.96 8.13
N ASN A 35 -8.80 3.06 7.15
CA ASN A 35 -9.46 1.78 7.38
C ASN A 35 -8.63 0.93 8.34
N ASP A 36 -9.30 0.24 9.25
CA ASP A 36 -8.65 -0.53 10.31
C ASP A 36 -8.32 -1.97 9.90
N TYR A 37 -8.38 -2.24 8.60
CA TYR A 37 -8.10 -3.51 7.93
C TYR A 37 -7.09 -3.38 6.78
N ASP A 38 -6.57 -2.17 6.55
CA ASP A 38 -5.57 -1.90 5.52
C ASP A 38 -4.25 -2.58 5.89
N TRP A 39 -3.79 -3.48 5.02
CA TRP A 39 -2.78 -4.49 5.36
C TRP A 39 -1.46 -3.92 5.88
N LEU A 40 -0.92 -2.90 5.22
CA LEU A 40 0.34 -2.25 5.57
C LEU A 40 0.14 -1.03 6.49
N GLY A 41 -0.96 -0.99 7.24
CA GLY A 41 -1.34 0.14 8.09
C GLY A 41 -1.95 1.30 7.32
N ARG A 42 -2.12 2.45 7.96
CA ARG A 42 -2.74 3.63 7.32
C ARG A 42 -1.82 4.27 6.28
N GLY A 43 -2.41 4.73 5.17
CA GLY A 43 -1.69 5.47 4.14
C GLY A 43 -2.34 5.37 2.76
N ALA A 44 -1.69 5.97 1.77
CA ALA A 44 -2.07 5.84 0.36
C ALA A 44 -1.40 4.60 -0.25
N TYR A 45 -2.20 3.72 -0.84
CA TYR A 45 -1.74 2.41 -1.32
C TYR A 45 -1.35 2.41 -2.80
N PHE A 46 -0.20 1.83 -3.14
CA PHE A 46 0.27 1.70 -4.51
C PHE A 46 0.85 0.32 -4.80
N TRP A 47 0.62 -0.18 -6.01
CA TRP A 47 1.36 -1.30 -6.57
C TRP A 47 2.69 -0.78 -7.14
N GLU A 48 3.81 -1.27 -6.65
CA GLU A 48 5.13 -0.86 -7.14
C GLU A 48 5.38 -1.47 -8.52
N ASN A 49 5.70 -0.61 -9.49
CA ASN A 49 6.07 -0.99 -10.86
C ASN A 49 5.06 -1.90 -11.59
N ASN A 50 3.78 -1.87 -11.19
CA ASN A 50 2.78 -2.82 -11.70
C ASN A 50 1.41 -2.16 -12.00
N PRO A 51 1.29 -1.41 -13.12
CA PRO A 51 0.03 -0.79 -13.53
C PRO A 51 -1.06 -1.80 -13.85
N GLN A 52 -0.69 -2.99 -14.36
CA GLN A 52 -1.65 -4.04 -14.70
C GLN A 52 -2.34 -4.58 -13.44
N ARG A 53 -1.61 -4.80 -12.35
CA ARG A 53 -2.21 -5.25 -11.07
C ARG A 53 -3.10 -4.18 -10.46
N ALA A 54 -2.69 -2.91 -10.51
CA ALA A 54 -3.51 -1.78 -10.08
C ALA A 54 -4.85 -1.73 -10.86
N LEU A 55 -4.80 -1.97 -12.17
CA LEU A 55 -6.01 -2.09 -12.99
C LEU A 55 -6.85 -3.31 -12.60
N SER A 56 -6.24 -4.49 -12.43
CA SER A 56 -6.96 -5.70 -12.01
C SER A 56 -7.70 -5.47 -10.70
N PHE A 57 -7.09 -4.78 -9.73
CA PHE A 57 -7.75 -4.39 -8.49
C PHE A 57 -8.98 -3.51 -8.74
N ALA A 58 -8.83 -2.43 -9.53
CA ALA A 58 -9.94 -1.51 -9.84
C ALA A 58 -11.09 -2.23 -10.59
N THR A 59 -10.77 -3.13 -11.51
CA THR A 59 -11.74 -3.96 -12.24
C THR A 59 -12.45 -4.95 -11.32
N ASN A 60 -11.73 -5.58 -10.38
CA ASN A 60 -12.36 -6.46 -9.39
C ASN A 60 -13.26 -5.70 -8.40
N ALA A 61 -12.86 -4.47 -8.02
CA ALA A 61 -13.70 -3.56 -7.26
C ALA A 61 -14.98 -3.16 -8.04
N GLN A 62 -14.89 -3.01 -9.37
CA GLN A 62 -16.08 -2.79 -10.20
C GLN A 62 -17.05 -3.96 -10.17
N LYS A 63 -16.57 -5.21 -10.21
CA LYS A 63 -17.43 -6.40 -10.07
C LYS A 63 -18.18 -6.43 -8.73
N ARG A 64 -17.62 -5.79 -7.69
CA ARG A 64 -18.24 -5.63 -6.37
C ARG A 64 -19.04 -4.34 -6.21
N SER A 65 -19.25 -3.60 -7.30
CA SER A 65 -19.96 -2.30 -7.34
C SER A 65 -19.36 -1.20 -6.49
N SER A 66 -18.10 -1.31 -6.05
CA SER A 66 -17.42 -0.26 -5.28
C SER A 66 -16.70 0.77 -6.17
N ILE A 67 -16.45 0.44 -7.45
CA ILE A 67 -15.93 1.33 -8.48
C ILE A 67 -16.84 1.20 -9.71
N LYS A 68 -17.21 2.30 -10.37
CA LYS A 68 -18.02 2.28 -11.60
C LYS A 68 -17.14 2.27 -12.83
N ASN A 69 -16.11 3.12 -12.90
CA ASN A 69 -15.18 3.19 -14.02
C ASN A 69 -13.75 2.98 -13.52
N PRO A 70 -13.21 1.75 -13.64
CA PRO A 70 -11.83 1.44 -13.30
C PRO A 70 -10.86 2.38 -14.01
N PHE A 71 -9.89 2.87 -13.25
CA PHE A 71 -8.86 3.77 -13.73
C PHE A 71 -7.58 3.57 -12.92
N VAL A 72 -6.44 3.90 -13.52
CA VAL A 72 -5.14 3.84 -12.84
C VAL A 72 -4.39 5.14 -13.04
N ILE A 73 -3.88 5.68 -11.94
CA ILE A 73 -2.90 6.77 -11.96
C ILE A 73 -1.53 6.25 -11.53
N GLY A 74 -0.48 6.86 -12.08
CA GLY A 74 0.89 6.64 -11.63
C GLY A 74 1.32 7.70 -10.62
N ALA A 75 2.29 7.37 -9.78
CA ALA A 75 2.93 8.27 -8.83
C ALA A 75 4.45 8.06 -8.83
N VAL A 76 5.21 9.16 -8.82
CA VAL A 76 6.65 9.14 -8.55
C VAL A 76 6.82 9.22 -7.03
N ILE A 77 7.42 8.18 -6.44
CA ILE A 77 7.46 8.02 -4.99
C ILE A 77 8.91 7.95 -4.51
N ASP A 78 9.19 8.79 -3.52
CA ASP A 78 10.37 8.74 -2.67
C ASP A 78 10.02 8.01 -1.38
N LEU A 79 10.55 6.81 -1.20
CA LEU A 79 10.22 5.98 -0.05
C LEU A 79 10.71 6.58 1.29
N GLY A 80 11.62 7.56 1.26
CA GLY A 80 12.15 8.17 2.48
C GLY A 80 12.68 7.12 3.47
N ARG A 81 12.31 7.24 4.75
CA ARG A 81 12.52 6.16 5.72
C ARG A 81 11.44 5.10 5.51
N CYS A 82 11.80 4.01 4.84
CA CYS A 82 10.89 2.92 4.53
C CYS A 82 10.98 1.78 5.55
N LEU A 83 9.83 1.33 6.06
CA LEU A 83 9.70 0.04 6.73
C LEU A 83 9.56 -1.04 5.65
N ASP A 84 10.67 -1.65 5.25
CA ASP A 84 10.72 -2.64 4.17
C ASP A 84 10.76 -4.07 4.73
N PHE A 85 9.64 -4.81 4.59
CA PHE A 85 9.48 -6.18 5.07
C PHE A 85 10.24 -7.25 4.27
N THR A 86 11.10 -6.85 3.33
CA THR A 86 12.14 -7.73 2.79
C THR A 86 13.44 -7.71 3.61
N THR A 87 13.55 -6.79 4.58
CA THR A 87 14.75 -6.64 5.40
C THR A 87 14.58 -7.31 6.76
N GLU A 88 15.65 -7.95 7.25
CA GLU A 88 15.64 -8.59 8.56
C GLU A 88 15.37 -7.59 9.70
N SER A 89 15.86 -6.36 9.57
CA SER A 89 15.66 -5.32 10.59
C SER A 89 14.18 -4.96 10.78
N ALA A 90 13.43 -4.75 9.69
CA ALA A 90 12.01 -4.46 9.74
C ALA A 90 11.20 -5.66 10.28
N LEU A 91 11.57 -6.87 9.85
CA LEU A 91 10.92 -8.11 10.31
C LEU A 91 11.12 -8.34 11.82
N ARG A 92 12.29 -8.02 12.36
CA ARG A 92 12.55 -8.05 13.81
C ARG A 92 11.73 -7.00 14.56
N GLU A 93 11.65 -5.78 14.02
CA GLU A 93 10.91 -4.66 14.62
C GLU A 93 9.41 -4.93 14.70
N ILE A 94 8.80 -5.43 13.61
CA ILE A 94 7.37 -5.74 13.60
C ILE A 94 7.02 -6.94 14.50
N ARG A 95 7.90 -7.96 14.55
CA ARG A 95 7.74 -9.09 15.48
C ARG A 95 7.78 -8.63 16.93
N GLN A 96 8.73 -7.76 17.28
CA GLN A 96 8.83 -7.23 18.63
C GLN A 96 7.59 -6.42 19.01
N THR A 97 7.07 -5.63 18.07
CA THR A 97 5.83 -4.86 18.27
C THR A 97 4.64 -5.78 18.53
N TYR A 98 4.49 -6.85 17.75
CA TYR A 98 3.42 -7.84 17.99
C TYR A 98 3.50 -8.41 19.41
N LEU A 99 4.70 -8.77 19.90
CA LEU A 99 4.87 -9.33 21.25
C LEU A 99 4.48 -8.33 22.34
N TRP A 100 4.81 -7.05 22.18
CA TRP A 100 4.38 -6.00 23.10
C TRP A 100 2.86 -5.81 23.09
N LEU A 101 2.27 -5.79 21.89
CA LEU A 101 0.83 -5.66 21.74
C LEU A 101 0.08 -6.87 22.33
N GLU A 102 0.61 -8.08 22.15
CA GLU A 102 0.06 -9.30 22.74
C GLU A 102 0.14 -9.28 24.27
N ALA A 103 1.26 -8.83 24.84
CA ALA A 103 1.39 -8.68 26.28
C ALA A 103 0.39 -7.65 26.83
N ALA A 104 0.32 -6.46 26.22
CA ALA A 104 -0.61 -5.40 26.61
C ALA A 104 -2.08 -5.83 26.48
N SER A 105 -2.43 -6.67 25.50
CA SER A 105 -3.79 -7.18 25.31
C SER A 105 -4.30 -8.07 26.46
N LYS A 106 -3.39 -8.60 27.28
CA LYS A 106 -3.70 -9.49 28.42
C LYS A 106 -3.81 -8.73 29.75
N GLU A 107 -3.47 -7.44 29.76
CA GLU A 107 -3.60 -6.58 30.93
C GLU A 107 -5.05 -6.13 31.14
N GLU A 108 -5.40 -5.72 32.36
CA GLU A 108 -6.74 -5.22 32.66
C GLU A 108 -7.03 -3.93 31.86
N GLY A 109 -8.12 -3.93 31.09
CA GLY A 109 -8.46 -2.83 30.18
C GLY A 109 -7.66 -2.82 28.87
N GLY A 110 -6.82 -3.82 28.61
CA GLY A 110 -6.07 -3.97 27.37
C GLY A 110 -6.97 -4.14 26.15
N GLN A 111 -6.56 -3.56 25.01
CA GLN A 111 -7.27 -3.76 23.75
C GLN A 111 -7.01 -5.17 23.21
N LEU A 112 -8.07 -5.89 22.86
CA LEU A 112 -7.95 -7.22 22.25
C LEU A 112 -7.22 -7.17 20.90
N LEU A 113 -6.43 -8.21 20.65
CA LEU A 113 -5.85 -8.44 19.33
C LEU A 113 -6.95 -8.72 18.31
N LYS A 114 -6.86 -8.05 17.15
CA LYS A 114 -7.72 -8.34 16.01
C LYS A 114 -7.29 -9.64 15.33
N THR A 115 -8.08 -10.09 14.36
CA THR A 115 -7.77 -11.28 13.57
C THR A 115 -7.72 -10.94 12.08
N ASN A 116 -6.77 -11.56 11.38
CA ASN A 116 -6.75 -11.53 9.93
C ASN A 116 -7.77 -12.52 9.37
N ASN A 117 -8.36 -12.17 8.23
CA ASN A 117 -9.07 -13.10 7.37
C ASN A 117 -8.56 -12.93 5.93
N PRO A 118 -9.00 -13.77 4.97
CA PRO A 118 -8.48 -13.71 3.59
C PRO A 118 -8.59 -12.34 2.91
N TYR A 119 -9.56 -11.52 3.31
CA TYR A 119 -9.84 -10.22 2.68
C TYR A 119 -9.42 -9.01 3.53
N LEU A 120 -9.42 -9.16 4.86
CA LEU A 120 -9.20 -8.08 5.82
C LEU A 120 -8.03 -8.41 6.73
N ARG A 121 -7.01 -7.55 6.72
CA ARG A 121 -5.74 -7.76 7.41
C ARG A 121 -5.67 -6.94 8.70
N ARG A 122 -6.68 -7.12 9.55
CA ARG A 122 -6.90 -6.29 10.75
C ARG A 122 -5.82 -6.43 11.80
N LEU A 123 -5.26 -7.64 11.99
CA LEU A 123 -4.15 -7.84 12.93
C LEU A 123 -2.89 -7.16 12.39
N ASP A 124 -2.59 -7.36 11.12
CA ASP A 124 -1.41 -6.74 10.48
C ASP A 124 -1.48 -5.21 10.57
N CYS A 125 -2.64 -4.64 10.23
CA CYS A 125 -2.92 -3.21 10.37
C CYS A 125 -2.71 -2.73 11.82
N GLN A 126 -3.26 -3.44 12.80
CA GLN A 126 -3.14 -3.10 14.22
C GLN A 126 -1.68 -3.11 14.69
N VAL A 127 -0.89 -4.13 14.29
CA VAL A 127 0.52 -4.24 14.69
C VAL A 127 1.36 -3.14 14.05
N ILE A 128 1.13 -2.81 12.77
CA ILE A 128 1.87 -1.75 12.08
C ILE A 128 1.50 -0.36 12.63
N ASP A 129 0.22 -0.09 12.86
CA ASP A 129 -0.23 1.16 13.49
C ASP A 129 0.33 1.29 14.92
N ALA A 130 0.37 0.18 15.68
CA ALA A 130 1.00 0.17 17.00
C ALA A 130 2.49 0.49 16.91
N LEU A 131 3.22 -0.09 15.95
CA LEU A 131 4.64 0.21 15.72
C LEU A 131 4.85 1.71 15.52
N HIS A 132 4.04 2.34 14.66
CA HIS A 132 4.13 3.78 14.43
C HIS A 132 3.85 4.58 15.70
N THR A 133 2.83 4.19 16.48
CA THR A 133 2.51 4.82 17.77
C THR A 133 3.66 4.69 18.77
N PHE A 134 4.30 3.52 18.88
CA PHE A 134 5.45 3.32 19.76
C PHE A 134 6.65 4.18 19.35
N ARG A 135 6.89 4.34 18.05
CA ARG A 135 7.96 5.20 17.54
C ARG A 135 7.71 6.67 17.88
N GLU A 136 6.47 7.14 17.73
CA GLU A 136 6.08 8.49 18.13
C GLU A 136 6.29 8.71 19.63
N PHE A 137 5.85 7.77 20.48
CA PHE A 137 6.02 7.84 21.93
C PHE A 137 7.49 7.84 22.37
N THR A 138 8.35 7.12 21.64
CA THR A 138 9.79 7.01 21.94
C THR A 138 10.65 8.04 21.19
N GLU A 139 10.02 8.99 20.49
CA GLU A 139 10.68 10.01 19.66
C GLU A 139 11.63 9.42 18.60
N ALA A 140 11.36 8.17 18.17
CA ALA A 140 12.11 7.53 17.10
C ALA A 140 11.69 8.10 15.73
N PRO A 141 12.60 8.17 14.73
CA PRO A 141 12.26 8.71 13.41
C PRO A 141 11.05 8.01 12.77
N ALA A 142 10.04 8.77 12.34
CA ALA A 142 8.85 8.21 11.70
C ALA A 142 9.19 7.50 10.37
N TYR A 143 8.45 6.44 10.05
CA TYR A 143 8.49 5.83 8.73
C TYR A 143 7.61 6.62 7.76
N ASP A 144 8.14 6.94 6.59
CA ASP A 144 7.46 7.66 5.51
C ASP A 144 6.62 6.70 4.66
N SER A 145 7.06 5.45 4.53
CA SER A 145 6.40 4.39 3.78
C SER A 145 6.57 3.02 4.42
N VAL A 146 5.67 2.11 4.07
CA VAL A 146 5.76 0.66 4.33
C VAL A 146 5.76 -0.06 2.99
N ARG A 147 6.65 -1.04 2.82
CA ARG A 147 6.84 -1.81 1.58
C ARG A 147 6.88 -3.30 1.89
N SER A 148 6.13 -4.09 1.15
CA SER A 148 6.13 -5.55 1.29
C SER A 148 5.80 -6.27 0.00
N PRO A 149 6.45 -7.41 -0.31
CA PRO A 149 5.86 -8.39 -1.21
C PRO A 149 4.58 -8.96 -0.61
N PHE A 150 3.56 -9.14 -1.44
CA PHE A 150 2.30 -9.80 -1.10
C PHE A 150 2.10 -11.02 -1.97
N TRP A 151 1.96 -12.17 -1.33
CA TRP A 151 1.64 -13.43 -1.98
C TRP A 151 0.12 -13.58 -2.01
N GLU A 152 -0.49 -13.25 -3.14
CA GLU A 152 -1.93 -13.21 -3.32
C GLU A 152 -2.38 -14.10 -4.48
N GLY A 153 -3.60 -14.63 -4.38
CA GLY A 153 -4.21 -15.49 -5.38
C GLY A 153 -3.85 -16.96 -5.20
N GLU A 154 -4.12 -17.76 -6.23
CA GLU A 154 -3.81 -19.18 -6.25
C GLU A 154 -2.37 -19.43 -6.72
N ARG A 155 -1.82 -20.61 -6.40
CA ARG A 155 -0.51 -21.03 -6.93
C ARG A 155 -0.60 -21.17 -8.45
N LEU A 156 0.43 -20.72 -9.17
CA LEU A 156 0.44 -20.76 -10.64
C LEU A 156 0.49 -22.19 -11.21
N TYR A 157 1.09 -23.13 -10.49
CA TYR A 157 1.18 -24.55 -10.85
C TYR A 157 1.55 -25.42 -9.63
N PRO A 158 1.32 -26.75 -9.66
CA PRO A 158 1.61 -27.62 -8.52
C PRO A 158 3.05 -27.49 -8.01
N GLY A 159 3.21 -27.31 -6.69
CA GLY A 159 4.51 -27.23 -6.03
C GLY A 159 5.22 -25.87 -6.03
N THR A 160 4.66 -24.83 -6.65
CA THR A 160 5.28 -23.49 -6.69
C THR A 160 4.73 -22.54 -5.64
N ASP A 161 5.56 -21.64 -5.11
CA ASP A 161 5.16 -20.49 -4.28
C ASP A 161 4.88 -19.22 -5.11
N PHE A 162 5.00 -19.29 -6.44
CA PHE A 162 4.54 -18.20 -7.29
C PHE A 162 3.01 -18.15 -7.30
N MET A 163 2.46 -17.07 -6.77
CA MET A 163 1.02 -16.85 -6.70
C MET A 163 0.56 -15.95 -7.85
N HIS A 164 -0.63 -16.19 -8.38
CA HIS A 164 -1.17 -15.53 -9.56
C HIS A 164 -1.23 -14.01 -9.46
N GLU A 165 -1.42 -13.49 -8.25
CA GLU A 165 -1.55 -12.06 -8.00
C GLU A 165 -0.40 -11.50 -7.18
N THR A 166 0.76 -12.18 -7.15
CA THR A 166 1.96 -11.71 -6.43
C THR A 166 2.37 -10.32 -6.89
N HIS A 167 2.61 -9.41 -5.95
CA HIS A 167 3.07 -8.05 -6.23
C HIS A 167 3.83 -7.45 -5.05
N VAL A 168 4.51 -6.32 -5.27
CA VAL A 168 4.99 -5.47 -4.18
C VAL A 168 3.95 -4.37 -3.94
N GLN A 169 3.50 -4.27 -2.70
CA GLN A 169 2.56 -3.25 -2.25
C GLN A 169 3.32 -2.20 -1.43
N LEU A 170 2.95 -0.95 -1.64
CA LEU A 170 3.40 0.21 -0.89
C LEU A 170 2.23 0.81 -0.15
N ALA A 171 2.45 1.24 1.09
CA ALA A 171 1.60 2.18 1.81
C ALA A 171 2.43 3.43 2.13
N ILE A 172 2.02 4.57 1.58
CA ILE A 172 2.69 5.85 1.75
C ILE A 172 1.99 6.63 2.86
N ARG A 173 2.71 6.89 3.95
CA ARG A 173 2.20 7.57 5.14
C ARG A 173 2.42 9.08 5.06
N ASN A 174 3.52 9.50 4.44
CA ASN A 174 3.90 10.89 4.31
C ASN A 174 3.59 11.43 2.90
N VAL A 175 2.70 12.42 2.77
CA VAL A 175 2.37 13.02 1.47
C VAL A 175 3.59 13.54 0.72
N LYS A 176 4.63 13.99 1.45
CA LYS A 176 5.85 14.54 0.87
C LYS A 176 6.69 13.48 0.15
N SER A 177 6.42 12.19 0.38
CA SER A 177 7.00 11.08 -0.37
C SER A 177 6.47 11.01 -1.80
N ILE A 178 5.26 11.51 -2.06
CA ILE A 178 4.70 11.55 -3.41
C ILE A 178 5.19 12.83 -4.09
N LYS A 179 6.07 12.67 -5.09
CA LYS A 179 6.68 13.80 -5.81
C LYS A 179 5.84 14.31 -6.96
N GLY A 180 4.90 13.49 -7.42
CA GLY A 180 3.94 13.87 -8.45
C GLY A 180 3.11 12.67 -8.88
N TYR A 181 1.92 12.98 -9.37
CA TYR A 181 1.06 12.01 -10.06
C TYR A 181 1.20 12.18 -11.56
N PHE A 182 1.01 11.10 -12.31
CA PHE A 182 1.06 11.13 -13.76
C PHE A 182 0.04 10.19 -14.38
N ARG A 183 -0.36 10.54 -15.61
CA ARG A 183 -1.20 9.67 -16.44
C ARG A 183 -0.35 8.52 -16.96
N VAL A 184 -0.80 7.29 -16.76
CA VAL A 184 -0.09 6.10 -17.24
C VAL A 184 -0.08 6.13 -18.77
N LEU A 185 1.10 5.94 -19.36
CA LEU A 185 1.29 5.89 -20.80
C LEU A 185 1.52 4.45 -21.27
N ASP A 186 1.06 4.14 -22.47
CA ASP A 186 1.38 2.92 -23.18
C ASP A 186 2.79 2.98 -23.82
N LEU A 187 3.20 1.89 -24.46
CA LEU A 187 4.50 1.79 -25.14
C LEU A 187 4.65 2.77 -26.33
N THR A 188 3.56 3.38 -26.79
CA THR A 188 3.55 4.40 -27.85
C THR A 188 3.59 5.83 -27.30
N GLY A 189 3.62 5.98 -25.97
CA GLY A 189 3.60 7.28 -25.29
C GLY A 189 2.23 7.92 -25.22
N LYS A 190 1.14 7.18 -25.49
CA LYS A 190 -0.22 7.67 -25.37
C LYS A 190 -0.83 7.27 -24.03
N PRO A 191 -1.75 8.07 -23.47
CA PRO A 191 -2.51 7.65 -22.31
C PRO A 191 -3.14 6.27 -22.48
N VAL A 192 -2.96 5.41 -21.48
CA VAL A 192 -3.66 4.12 -21.45
C VAL A 192 -5.14 4.39 -21.23
N GLU A 193 -5.95 4.04 -22.23
CA GLU A 193 -7.39 3.89 -22.03
C GLU A 193 -7.64 2.53 -21.40
N PHE A 194 -7.95 2.56 -20.11
CA PHE A 194 -8.40 1.38 -19.37
C PHE A 194 -9.85 1.05 -19.76
N VAL A 195 -10.04 0.63 -21.01
CA VAL A 195 -11.35 0.22 -21.53
C VAL A 195 -11.66 -1.18 -21.03
N ARG A 196 -12.96 -1.50 -20.86
CA ARG A 196 -13.45 -2.85 -20.61
C ARG A 196 -12.83 -3.81 -21.64
N SER A 197 -12.07 -4.80 -21.17
CA SER A 197 -11.96 -6.05 -21.92
C SER A 197 -13.35 -6.69 -21.88
N GLU A 198 -13.98 -6.83 -23.05
CA GLU A 198 -15.22 -7.61 -23.21
C GLU A 198 -15.06 -9.06 -22.74
#